data_AF-A0A2V8Y1G9-F1
#
_entry.id   AF-A0A2V8Y1G9-F1
#
_cell.length_a   1.000
_cell.length_b   1.000
_cell.length_c   1.000
_cell.angle_alpha   90.00
_cell.angle_beta   90.00
_cell.angle_gamma   90.00
#
_symmetry.space_group_name_H-M   'P 1'
#
loop_
_entity.id
_entity.type
_entity.pdbx_description
1 polymer ?
#
loop_
_entity_poly.entity_id
_entity_poly.type
_entity_poly.pdbx_seq_one_letter_code
_entity_poly.pdbx_strand_id
1 'polypeptide(L)'
;MMCRLRDKRDLDASDLQSVIHTLVDGQSSYYELAWEQLSAGQRAVLQALAERGPSEIYAQSVRSTFRLGPASSVQKALQSLDSKDILDRYKDAYFFLDPLLPHWIRKKVA
;
A
#
# COMPACT_ATOMS: atom_id res chain seq x y z
N MET A 1 -30.66 -7.11 17.01
CA MET A 1 -30.91 -7.18 15.55
C MET A 1 -29.72 -7.87 14.93
N MET A 2 -29.82 -9.18 14.64
CA MET A 2 -28.71 -10.05 14.24
C MET A 2 -28.78 -10.30 12.73
N CYS A 3 -27.74 -9.92 11.99
CA CYS A 3 -27.55 -10.38 10.62
C CYS A 3 -27.34 -11.91 10.63
N ARG A 4 -28.31 -12.64 10.07
CA ARG A 4 -28.31 -14.10 10.02
C ARG A 4 -27.63 -14.54 8.72
N LEU A 5 -26.33 -14.84 8.77
CA LEU A 5 -25.64 -15.62 7.73
C LEU A 5 -26.09 -17.09 7.86
N ARG A 6 -26.56 -17.68 6.76
CA ARG A 6 -27.34 -18.93 6.74
C ARG A 6 -26.50 -20.21 6.62
N ASP A 7 -25.17 -20.12 6.67
CA ASP A 7 -24.28 -21.28 6.49
C ASP A 7 -23.18 -21.24 7.55
N LYS A 8 -23.24 -22.14 8.55
CA LYS A 8 -22.18 -22.33 9.56
C LYS A 8 -21.07 -23.19 8.95
N ARG A 9 -20.32 -22.63 8.01
CA ARG A 9 -19.01 -23.18 7.63
C ARG A 9 -17.95 -22.51 8.50
N ASP A 10 -17.08 -23.31 9.10
CA ASP A 10 -15.87 -22.79 9.73
C ASP A 10 -15.06 -22.09 8.64
N LEU A 11 -14.94 -20.77 8.74
CA LEU A 11 -14.13 -19.97 7.84
C LEU A 11 -12.69 -20.22 8.21
N ASP A 12 -11.93 -20.82 7.31
CA ASP A 12 -10.51 -21.00 7.50
C ASP A 12 -9.73 -19.74 7.05
N ALA A 13 -8.44 -19.70 7.34
CA ALA A 13 -7.59 -18.58 6.94
C ALA A 13 -7.47 -18.45 5.41
N SER A 14 -7.68 -19.53 4.65
CA SER A 14 -7.60 -19.55 3.19
C SER A 14 -8.86 -18.95 2.54
N ASP A 15 -10.04 -19.14 3.13
CA ASP A 15 -11.27 -18.46 2.73
C ASP A 15 -11.13 -16.94 2.89
N LEU A 16 -10.54 -16.50 4.01
CA LEU A 16 -10.26 -15.08 4.24
C LEU A 16 -9.27 -14.52 3.21
N GLN A 17 -8.20 -15.25 2.90
CA GLN A 17 -7.24 -14.84 1.87
C GLN A 17 -7.90 -14.75 0.48
N SER A 18 -8.79 -15.69 0.14
CA SER A 18 -9.53 -15.70 -1.12
C SER A 18 -10.47 -14.49 -1.24
N VAL A 19 -11.16 -14.13 -0.14
CA VAL A 19 -12.01 -12.94 -0.09
C VAL A 19 -11.18 -11.66 -0.20
N ILE A 20 -10.06 -11.56 0.52
CA ILE A 20 -9.14 -10.41 0.43
C ILE A 20 -8.62 -10.27 -1.01
N HIS A 21 -8.21 -11.37 -1.64
CA HIS A 21 -7.73 -11.37 -3.01
C HIS A 21 -8.82 -10.91 -3.99
N THR A 22 -10.05 -11.39 -3.81
CA THR A 22 -11.21 -10.98 -4.61
C THR A 22 -11.52 -9.48 -4.43
N LEU A 23 -11.43 -8.97 -3.20
CA LEU A 23 -11.62 -7.55 -2.91
C LEU A 23 -10.52 -6.68 -3.51
N VAL A 24 -9.27 -7.13 -3.42
CA VAL A 24 -8.12 -6.47 -4.08
C VAL A 24 -8.34 -6.45 -5.59
N ASP A 25 -8.72 -7.58 -6.20
CA ASP A 25 -8.94 -7.68 -7.63
C ASP A 25 -10.13 -6.85 -8.12
N GLY A 26 -11.20 -6.75 -7.33
CA GLY A 26 -12.34 -5.88 -7.62
C GLY A 26 -11.97 -4.39 -7.59
N GLN A 27 -10.98 -3.99 -6.80
CA GLN A 27 -10.47 -2.62 -6.73
C GLN A 27 -9.20 -2.41 -7.57
N SER A 28 -8.67 -3.45 -8.23
CA SER A 28 -7.43 -3.36 -9.01
C SER A 28 -7.47 -2.26 -10.06
N SER A 29 -8.59 -2.08 -10.78
CA SER A 29 -8.71 -1.02 -11.78
C SER A 29 -8.58 0.40 -11.18
N TYR A 30 -9.08 0.59 -9.95
CA TYR A 30 -8.91 1.86 -9.22
C TYR A 30 -7.46 2.07 -8.81
N TYR A 31 -6.80 1.04 -8.26
CA TYR A 31 -5.39 1.11 -7.90
C TYR A 31 -4.48 1.31 -9.11
N GLU A 32 -4.77 0.66 -10.25
CA GLU A 32 -4.05 0.86 -11.51
C GLU A 32 -4.16 2.31 -11.99
N LEU A 33 -5.36 2.87 -11.98
CA LEU A 33 -5.57 4.26 -12.39
C LEU A 33 -4.85 5.24 -11.45
N ALA A 34 -4.88 4.98 -10.13
CA ALA A 34 -4.13 5.75 -9.15
C ALA A 34 -2.61 5.61 -9.38
N TRP A 35 -2.12 4.39 -9.62
CA TRP A 35 -0.73 4.07 -9.88
C TRP A 35 -0.20 4.75 -11.14
N GLU A 36 -0.98 4.76 -12.22
CA GLU A 36 -0.59 5.39 -13.47
C GLU A 36 -0.41 6.91 -13.34
N GLN A 37 -1.19 7.54 -12.46
CA GLN A 37 -1.06 8.97 -12.13
C GLN A 37 0.11 9.30 -11.19
N LEU A 38 0.83 8.30 -10.68
CA LEU A 38 2.01 8.51 -9.85
C LEU A 38 3.26 8.61 -10.69
N SER A 39 4.14 9.53 -10.32
CA SER A 39 5.49 9.61 -10.87
C SER A 39 6.34 8.41 -10.45
N ALA A 40 7.39 8.10 -11.22
CA ALA A 40 8.32 7.01 -10.91
C ALA A 40 8.91 7.12 -9.49
N GLY A 41 9.18 8.35 -9.01
CA GLY A 41 9.66 8.57 -7.64
C GLY A 41 8.61 8.25 -6.58
N GLN A 42 7.34 8.58 -6.79
CA GLN A 42 6.25 8.22 -5.89
C GLN A 42 6.01 6.71 -5.86
N ARG A 43 6.04 6.06 -7.04
CA ARG A 43 5.91 4.60 -7.16
C ARG A 43 7.02 3.88 -6.39
N ALA A 44 8.27 4.32 -6.53
CA ALA A 44 9.41 3.75 -5.81
C ALA A 44 9.30 3.92 -4.28
N VAL A 45 8.81 5.08 -3.82
CA VAL A 45 8.56 5.35 -2.40
C VAL A 45 7.45 4.44 -1.85
N LEU A 46 6.35 4.26 -2.59
CA LEU A 46 5.28 3.34 -2.20
C LEU A 46 5.73 1.89 -2.17
N GLN A 47 6.56 1.44 -3.11
CA GLN A 47 7.15 0.10 -3.11
C GLN A 47 8.04 -0.12 -1.88
N ALA A 48 8.94 0.83 -1.61
CA ALA A 48 9.80 0.78 -0.43
C ALA A 48 8.97 0.73 0.86
N LEU A 49 7.91 1.54 0.95
CA LEU A 49 7.00 1.55 2.10
C LEU A 49 6.21 0.24 2.22
N ALA A 50 5.74 -0.32 1.10
CA ALA A 50 5.01 -1.57 1.08
C ALA A 50 5.91 -2.76 1.47
N GLU A 51 7.19 -2.78 1.11
CA GLU A 51 8.08 -3.91 1.40
C GLU A 51 8.79 -3.82 2.75
N ARG A 52 9.28 -2.64 3.13
CA ARG A 52 10.11 -2.43 4.33
C ARG A 52 9.36 -1.75 5.48
N GLY A 53 8.23 -1.12 5.19
CA GLY A 53 7.45 -0.38 6.17
C GLY A 53 7.98 1.04 6.44
N PRO A 54 7.23 1.82 7.24
CA PRO A 54 7.53 3.24 7.47
C PRO A 54 8.80 3.53 8.25
N SER A 55 9.19 2.63 9.15
CA SER A 55 10.37 2.80 10.00
C SER A 55 11.68 2.81 9.22
N GLU A 56 11.73 2.11 8.09
CA GLU A 56 12.97 1.93 7.31
C GLU A 56 13.05 2.80 6.06
N ILE A 57 12.02 3.60 5.75
CA ILE A 57 11.97 4.36 4.50
C ILE A 57 13.07 5.43 4.38
N TYR A 58 13.58 5.91 5.53
CA TYR A 58 14.71 6.85 5.60
C TYR A 58 16.07 6.16 5.69
N ALA A 59 16.11 4.84 5.85
CA ALA A 59 17.36 4.09 5.94
C ALA A 59 18.12 4.14 4.62
N GLN A 60 19.45 4.27 4.71
CA GLN A 60 20.32 4.35 3.54
C GLN A 60 20.27 3.08 2.70
N SER A 61 20.11 1.92 3.34
CA SER A 61 19.92 0.62 2.68
C SER A 61 18.70 0.61 1.77
N VAL A 62 17.54 1.03 2.28
CA VAL A 62 16.27 1.10 1.54
C VAL A 62 16.37 2.08 0.39
N ARG A 63 17.01 3.24 0.60
CA ARG A 63 17.24 4.21 -0.48
C ARG A 63 18.04 3.64 -1.64
N SER A 64 19.11 2.91 -1.35
CA SER A 64 19.93 2.28 -2.39
C SER A 64 19.20 1.13 -3.08
N THR A 65 18.47 0.30 -2.34
CA THR A 65 17.71 -0.84 -2.90
C THR A 65 16.60 -0.38 -3.84
N PHE A 66 15.81 0.62 -3.43
CA PHE A 66 14.67 1.12 -4.20
C PHE A 66 15.02 2.32 -5.09
N ARG A 67 16.32 2.67 -5.20
CA ARG A 67 16.83 3.83 -5.93
C ARG A 67 16.05 5.11 -5.62
N LEU A 68 15.72 5.30 -4.34
CA LEU A 68 15.04 6.48 -3.88
C LEU A 68 15.94 7.69 -4.11
N GLY A 69 15.36 8.77 -4.63
CA GLY A 69 16.07 10.03 -4.82
C GLY A 69 16.56 10.65 -3.50
N PRO A 70 17.09 11.88 -3.55
CA PRO A 70 17.51 12.60 -2.35
C PRO A 70 16.35 12.73 -1.34
N ALA A 71 16.70 12.93 -0.06
CA ALA A 71 15.74 13.00 1.04
C ALA A 71 14.57 13.95 0.81
N SER A 72 14.88 15.10 0.22
CA SER A 72 13.92 16.13 -0.16
C SER A 72 12.91 15.64 -1.20
N SER A 73 13.35 14.85 -2.19
CA SER A 73 12.45 14.26 -3.20
C SER A 73 11.56 13.19 -2.60
N VAL A 74 12.09 12.34 -1.71
CA VAL A 74 11.30 11.32 -1.00
C VAL A 74 10.25 11.98 -0.12
N GLN A 75 10.62 13.03 0.62
CA GLN A 75 9.70 13.76 1.49
C GLN A 75 8.60 14.47 0.69
N LYS A 76 8.93 15.09 -0.45
CA LYS A 76 7.93 15.66 -1.37
C LYS A 76 6.99 14.60 -1.94
N ALA A 77 7.53 13.43 -2.29
CA ALA A 77 6.72 12.31 -2.76
C ALA A 77 5.74 11.86 -1.66
N LEU A 78 6.21 11.67 -0.43
CA LEU A 78 5.37 11.32 0.72
C LEU A 78 4.28 12.37 1.00
N GLN A 79 4.62 13.66 1.00
CA GLN A 79 3.64 14.74 1.15
C GLN A 79 2.61 14.76 0.03
N SER A 80 3.03 14.53 -1.22
CA SER A 80 2.09 14.47 -2.33
C SER A 80 1.19 13.23 -2.29
N LEU A 81 1.67 12.12 -1.72
CA LEU A 81 0.87 10.90 -1.51
C LEU A 81 -0.13 11.08 -0.36
N ASP A 82 0.27 11.81 0.67
CA ASP A 82 -0.58 12.26 1.78
C ASP A 82 -1.70 13.18 1.28
N SER A 83 -1.37 14.18 0.46
CA SER A 83 -2.37 15.06 -0.18
C SER A 83 -3.31 14.36 -1.17
N LYS A 84 -2.99 13.12 -1.57
CA LYS A 84 -3.82 12.29 -2.46
C LYS A 84 -4.69 11.29 -1.68
N ASP A 85 -4.70 11.37 -0.34
CA ASP A 85 -5.36 10.40 0.55
C ASP A 85 -4.92 8.94 0.28
N ILE A 86 -3.67 8.76 -0.17
CA ILE A 86 -3.08 7.43 -0.36
C ILE A 86 -2.34 7.00 0.92
N LEU A 87 -1.59 7.95 1.48
CA LEU A 87 -0.90 7.79 2.76
C LEU A 87 -1.49 8.77 3.76
N ASP A 88 -1.27 8.49 5.04
CA ASP A 88 -1.53 9.43 6.12
C ASP A 88 -0.35 9.42 7.09
N ARG A 89 -0.11 10.53 7.78
CA ARG A 89 0.99 10.67 8.73
C ARG A 89 0.46 10.64 10.16
N TYR A 90 0.85 9.60 10.89
CA TYR A 90 0.55 9.46 12.31
C TYR A 90 1.82 9.31 13.14
N LYS A 91 2.00 10.16 14.17
CA LYS A 91 3.16 10.12 15.10
C LYS A 91 4.51 9.95 14.38
N ASP A 92 4.77 10.81 13.39
CA ASP A 92 6.01 10.81 12.58
C ASP A 92 6.23 9.60 11.65
N ALA A 93 5.25 8.71 11.51
CA ALA A 93 5.29 7.60 10.56
C ALA A 93 4.18 7.74 9.50
N TYR A 94 4.49 7.32 8.27
CA TYR A 94 3.53 7.27 7.17
C TYR A 94 2.85 5.91 7.10
N PHE A 95 1.54 5.89 6.97
CA PHE A 95 0.75 4.66 6.88
C PHE A 95 -0.12 4.70 5.64
N PHE A 96 -0.44 3.52 5.10
CA PHE A 96 -1.41 3.40 4.03
C PHE A 96 -2.81 3.59 4.60
N LEU A 97 -3.60 4.49 4.01
CA LEU A 97 -5.00 4.64 4.36
C LEU A 97 -5.81 3.40 3.98
N ASP A 98 -5.46 2.80 2.84
CA ASP A 98 -6.02 1.52 2.42
C ASP A 98 -5.04 0.37 2.71
N PRO A 99 -5.38 -0.59 3.60
CA PRO A 99 -4.54 -1.75 3.88
C PRO A 99 -4.42 -2.72 2.70
N LEU A 100 -5.31 -2.66 1.71
CA LEU A 100 -5.28 -3.50 0.51
C LEU A 100 -4.28 -2.99 -0.53
N LEU A 101 -4.01 -1.68 -0.56
CA LEU A 101 -3.06 -1.08 -1.50
C LEU A 101 -1.64 -1.67 -1.42
N PRO A 102 -1.00 -1.82 -0.24
CA PRO A 102 0.33 -2.45 -0.17
C PRO A 102 0.31 -3.92 -0.62
N HIS A 103 -0.80 -4.64 -0.41
CA HIS A 103 -0.96 -6.01 -0.92
C HIS A 103 -1.04 -6.03 -2.45
N TRP A 104 -1.82 -5.11 -3.03
CA TRP A 104 -1.89 -4.93 -4.47
C TRP A 104 -0.52 -4.59 -5.07
N ILE A 105 0.21 -3.62 -4.49
CA ILE A 105 1.55 -3.24 -4.94
C ILE A 105 2.49 -4.45 -4.95
N ARG A 106 2.55 -5.21 -3.84
CA ARG A 106 3.39 -6.43 -3.76
C ARG A 106 3.00 -7.48 -4.79
N LYS A 107 1.73 -7.61 -5.14
CA LYS A 107 1.25 -8.59 -6.14
C LYS A 107 1.55 -8.15 -7.58
N LYS A 108 1.45 -6.86 -7.89
CA LYS A 108 1.55 -6.32 -9.27
C LYS A 108 2.96 -5.94 -9.68
N VAL A 109 3.81 -5.58 -8.72
CA VAL A 109 5.17 -5.09 -8.94
C VAL A 109 6.23 -6.17 -8.76
N ALA A 110 5.89 -7.28 -8.09
CA ALA A 110 6.77 -8.44 -7.94
C ALA A 110 7.19 -9.06 -9.28
#